data_AF-A0A6N8W3L9-F1
#
_entry.id   AF-A0A6N8W3L9-F1
#
_cell.length_a   1.000
_cell.length_b   1.000
_cell.length_c   1.000
_cell.angle_alpha   90.00
_cell.angle_beta   90.00
_cell.angle_gamma   90.00
#
_symmetry.space_group_name_H-M   'P 1'
#
loop_
_entity.id
_entity.type
_entity.pdbx_description
1 polymer ?
#
loop_
_entity_poly.entity_id
_entity_poly.type
_entity_poly.pdbx_seq_one_letter_code
_entity_poly.pdbx_strand_id
1 'polypeptide(L)'
;MGIAPTAVTLPAPDANCGYFAIRYGYTVIGAIQPNDTSQPSAQEIAALIDQLREEGVPAIFGSILFPDDVIDQIASETGVTVSTLLDDGLPGEPEHTYIGMMVENMKTLASVPGGDPSLMDGVEVGNVPDSE
;
A
#
# COMPACT_ATOMS: atom_id res chain seq x y z
N MET A 1 10.77 14.75 -18.41
CA MET A 1 9.44 15.08 -17.89
C MET A 1 8.93 13.80 -17.24
N GLY A 2 9.24 13.61 -15.96
CA GLY A 2 8.91 12.38 -15.24
C GLY A 2 7.45 12.43 -14.82
N ILE A 3 6.67 11.42 -15.19
CA ILE A 3 5.30 11.26 -14.70
C ILE A 3 5.43 11.04 -13.19
N ALA A 4 4.89 11.95 -12.37
CA ALA A 4 4.79 11.71 -10.94
C ALA A 4 3.91 10.47 -10.74
N PRO A 5 4.31 9.48 -9.93
CA PRO A 5 3.48 8.30 -9.71
C PRO A 5 2.18 8.73 -9.02
N THR A 6 1.06 8.57 -9.73
CA THR A 6 -0.28 8.67 -9.14
C THR A 6 -0.53 7.38 -8.36
N ALA A 7 -0.82 7.45 -7.07
CA ALA A 7 -1.16 6.27 -6.28
C ALA A 7 -2.30 6.62 -5.33
N VAL A 8 -3.36 5.81 -5.31
CA VAL A 8 -4.41 5.96 -4.30
C VAL A 8 -3.95 5.27 -3.04
N THR A 9 -4.24 5.89 -1.90
CA THR A 9 -4.02 5.28 -0.60
C THR A 9 -5.36 4.80 -0.06
N LEU A 10 -5.47 3.53 0.36
CA LEU A 10 -6.60 3.10 1.18
C LEU A 10 -6.30 3.40 2.65
N PRO A 11 -7.23 4.03 3.38
CA PRO A 11 -7.19 4.14 4.81
C PRO A 11 -7.70 2.83 5.41
N ALA A 12 -6.80 2.06 5.96
CA ALA A 12 -7.13 1.33 7.17
C ALA A 12 -7.18 2.33 8.36
N PRO A 13 -7.89 2.02 9.46
CA PRO A 13 -8.02 2.89 10.63
C PRO A 13 -6.70 3.33 11.30
N ASP A 14 -5.56 2.84 10.81
CA ASP A 14 -4.16 3.03 11.21
C ASP A 14 -3.25 3.57 10.07
N ALA A 15 -3.80 3.99 8.92
CA ALA A 15 -3.03 4.17 7.68
C ALA A 15 -1.83 5.14 7.76
N ASN A 16 -0.64 4.57 7.93
CA ASN A 16 0.69 5.21 7.91
C ASN A 16 1.15 5.69 6.51
N CYS A 17 0.37 5.39 5.46
CA CYS A 17 0.76 5.61 4.06
C CYS A 17 0.87 7.09 3.67
N GLY A 18 0.16 8.00 4.36
CA GLY A 18 0.20 9.44 4.06
C GLY A 18 1.60 10.06 4.17
N TYR A 19 2.41 9.59 5.13
CA TYR A 19 3.78 10.07 5.30
C TYR A 19 4.71 9.59 4.16
N PHE A 20 4.52 8.36 3.68
CA PHE A 20 5.25 7.86 2.49
C PHE A 20 4.93 8.70 1.26
N ALA A 21 3.66 9.03 1.05
CA ALA A 21 3.26 9.83 -0.10
C ALA A 21 3.95 11.20 -0.14
N ILE A 22 3.96 11.91 1.00
CA ILE A 22 4.67 13.19 1.14
C ILE A 22 6.18 13.02 0.91
N ARG A 23 6.79 11.99 1.50
CA ARG A 23 8.25 11.80 1.47
C ARG A 23 8.79 11.41 0.10
N TYR A 24 8.02 10.63 -0.67
CA TYR A 24 8.44 10.03 -1.94
C TYR A 24 7.72 10.60 -3.16
N GLY A 25 6.85 11.61 -2.98
CA GLY A 25 6.24 12.35 -4.08
C GLY A 25 5.05 11.65 -4.73
N TYR A 26 4.34 10.78 -4.00
CA TYR A 26 3.06 10.25 -4.45
C TYR A 26 1.94 11.26 -4.18
N THR A 27 0.95 11.28 -5.07
CA THR A 27 -0.26 12.07 -4.88
C THR A 27 -1.37 11.19 -4.35
N VAL A 28 -1.80 11.42 -3.11
CA VAL A 28 -2.98 10.75 -2.53
C VAL A 28 -4.23 11.45 -3.04
N ILE A 29 -5.02 10.75 -3.85
CA ILE A 29 -6.23 11.32 -4.47
C ILE A 29 -7.50 11.11 -3.63
N GLY A 30 -7.45 10.21 -2.65
CA GLY A 30 -8.62 9.81 -1.89
C GLY A 30 -8.28 8.69 -0.93
N ALA A 31 -9.21 8.44 -0.03
CA ALA A 31 -9.09 7.43 1.00
C ALA A 31 -10.44 6.70 1.09
N ILE A 32 -10.48 5.40 0.81
CA ILE A 32 -11.71 4.60 0.86
C ILE A 32 -11.78 3.85 2.19
N GLN A 33 -12.61 4.36 3.10
CA GLN A 33 -12.87 3.75 4.40
C GLN A 33 -14.28 3.17 4.40
N PRO A 34 -14.48 1.87 4.71
CA PRO A 34 -15.81 1.36 5.01
C PRO A 34 -16.35 2.08 6.25
N ASN A 35 -17.66 2.40 6.26
CA ASN A 35 -18.29 3.16 7.36
C ASN A 35 -18.31 2.39 8.70
N ASP A 36 -17.98 1.10 8.69
CA ASP A 36 -17.89 0.21 9.85
C ASP A 36 -16.81 -0.86 9.55
N THR A 37 -16.36 -1.57 10.58
CA THR A 37 -15.49 -2.76 10.48
C THR A 37 -16.14 -3.95 9.78
N SER A 38 -17.40 -3.82 9.35
CA SER A 38 -18.12 -4.83 8.60
C SER A 38 -17.72 -4.83 7.12
N GLN A 39 -17.89 -5.99 6.48
CA GLN A 39 -17.61 -6.17 5.06
C GLN A 39 -18.43 -5.17 4.22
N PRO A 40 -17.83 -4.51 3.20
CA PRO A 40 -18.54 -3.54 2.37
C PRO A 40 -19.72 -4.19 1.64
N SER A 41 -20.78 -3.41 1.44
CA SER A 41 -21.89 -3.82 0.58
C SER A 41 -21.49 -3.81 -0.90
N ALA A 42 -22.24 -4.56 -1.72
CA ALA A 42 -22.05 -4.56 -3.18
C ALA A 42 -22.19 -3.15 -3.79
N GLN A 43 -23.01 -2.28 -3.20
CA GLN A 43 -23.17 -0.91 -3.65
C GLN A 43 -21.92 -0.06 -3.38
N GLU A 44 -21.28 -0.26 -2.22
CA GLU A 44 -20.02 0.42 -1.89
C GLU A 44 -18.87 -0.06 -2.79
N ILE A 45 -18.81 -1.35 -3.10
CA ILE A 45 -17.84 -1.90 -4.05
C ILE A 45 -18.05 -1.31 -5.46
N ALA A 46 -19.29 -1.21 -5.93
CA ALA A 46 -19.59 -0.63 -7.24
C ALA A 46 -19.19 0.85 -7.31
N ALA A 47 -19.53 1.64 -6.28
CA ALA A 47 -19.15 3.05 -6.21
C ALA A 47 -17.63 3.24 -6.18
N LEU A 48 -16.92 2.36 -5.48
CA LEU A 48 -15.46 2.33 -5.49
C LEU A 48 -14.89 2.06 -6.88
N ILE A 49 -15.39 1.03 -7.57
CA ILE A 49 -14.93 0.68 -8.92
C ILE A 49 -15.14 1.86 -9.88
N ASP A 50 -16.29 2.53 -9.83
CA ASP A 50 -16.57 3.69 -10.68
C ASP A 50 -15.61 4.85 -10.39
N GLN A 51 -15.37 5.15 -9.10
CA GLN A 51 -14.39 6.17 -8.72
C GLN A 51 -12.97 5.84 -9.22
N LEU A 52 -12.52 4.60 -9.07
CA LEU A 52 -11.19 4.17 -9.52
C LEU A 52 -11.03 4.29 -11.05
N ARG A 53 -12.10 4.02 -11.80
CA ARG A 53 -12.13 4.21 -13.27
C ARG A 53 -12.06 5.69 -13.65
N GLU A 54 -12.81 6.55 -12.96
CA GLU A 54 -12.82 8.00 -13.22
C GLU A 54 -11.47 8.64 -12.94
N GLU A 55 -10.82 8.24 -11.85
CA GLU A 55 -9.53 8.80 -11.42
C GLU A 55 -8.33 8.22 -12.20
N GLY A 56 -8.51 7.10 -12.91
CA GLY A 56 -7.49 6.51 -13.79
C GLY A 56 -6.23 6.09 -13.04
N VAL A 57 -6.40 5.58 -11.83
CA VAL A 57 -5.30 5.29 -10.92
C VAL A 57 -4.61 3.98 -11.25
N PRO A 58 -3.26 3.92 -11.22
CA PRO A 58 -2.55 2.69 -11.54
C PRO A 58 -2.45 1.74 -10.35
N ALA A 59 -2.59 2.25 -9.12
CA ALA A 59 -2.22 1.54 -7.91
C ALA A 59 -3.01 1.97 -6.68
N ILE A 60 -3.25 1.00 -5.81
CA ILE A 60 -3.85 1.18 -4.49
C ILE A 60 -2.92 0.56 -3.44
N PHE A 61 -2.57 1.35 -2.42
CA PHE A 61 -1.76 0.91 -1.27
C PHE A 61 -2.49 1.14 0.05
N GLY A 62 -2.58 0.12 0.90
CA GLY A 62 -3.07 0.25 2.27
C GLY A 62 -3.32 -1.10 2.93
N SER A 63 -3.69 -1.12 4.22
CA SER A 63 -4.12 -2.35 4.88
C SER A 63 -5.55 -2.68 4.43
N ILE A 64 -5.70 -3.79 3.72
CA ILE A 64 -6.96 -4.16 3.10
C ILE A 64 -7.65 -5.17 4.01
N LEU A 65 -8.79 -4.76 4.58
CA LEU A 65 -9.69 -5.63 5.33
C LEU A 65 -10.72 -6.33 4.43
N PHE A 66 -10.61 -6.18 3.10
CA PHE A 66 -11.47 -6.86 2.16
C PHE A 66 -11.02 -8.30 1.95
N PRO A 67 -11.95 -9.26 1.82
CA PRO A 67 -11.60 -10.61 1.40
C PRO A 67 -11.09 -10.61 -0.06
N ASP A 68 -10.27 -11.61 -0.36
CA ASP A 68 -9.53 -11.73 -1.63
C ASP A 68 -10.43 -11.62 -2.87
N ASP A 69 -11.65 -12.17 -2.80
CA ASP A 69 -12.62 -12.14 -3.90
C ASP A 69 -13.07 -10.71 -4.27
N VAL A 70 -13.19 -9.83 -3.29
CA VAL A 70 -13.50 -8.41 -3.49
C VAL A 70 -12.31 -7.68 -4.12
N ILE A 71 -11.08 -7.99 -3.67
CA ILE A 71 -9.86 -7.41 -4.23
C ILE A 71 -9.69 -7.81 -5.69
N ASP A 72 -9.85 -9.10 -5.99
CA ASP A 72 -9.77 -9.64 -7.34
C ASP A 72 -10.82 -9.01 -8.26
N GLN A 73 -12.04 -8.82 -7.75
CA GLN A 73 -13.08 -8.13 -8.50
C GLN A 73 -12.66 -6.70 -8.84
N ILE A 74 -12.25 -5.90 -7.85
CA ILE A 74 -11.83 -4.50 -8.06
C ILE A 74 -10.69 -4.43 -9.08
N ALA A 75 -9.66 -5.28 -8.93
CA ALA A 75 -8.52 -5.33 -9.83
C ALA A 75 -8.95 -5.69 -11.27
N SER A 76 -9.81 -6.70 -11.43
CA SER A 76 -10.29 -7.13 -12.75
C SER A 76 -11.14 -6.06 -13.47
N GLU A 77 -11.91 -5.28 -12.70
CA GLU A 77 -12.87 -4.32 -13.25
C GLU A 77 -12.26 -2.94 -13.52
N THR A 78 -11.16 -2.61 -12.86
CA THR A 78 -10.50 -1.29 -12.96
C THR A 78 -9.13 -1.36 -13.62
N GLY A 79 -8.49 -2.53 -13.65
CA GLY A 79 -7.09 -2.69 -14.05
C GLY A 79 -6.08 -2.18 -13.02
N VAL A 80 -6.55 -1.80 -11.83
CA VAL A 80 -5.69 -1.27 -10.77
C VAL A 80 -4.87 -2.37 -10.12
N THR A 81 -3.62 -2.07 -9.78
CA THR A 81 -2.82 -2.97 -8.93
C THR A 81 -3.15 -2.70 -7.47
N VAL A 82 -3.47 -3.75 -6.72
CA VAL A 82 -3.81 -3.66 -5.31
C VAL A 82 -2.67 -4.26 -4.49
N SER A 83 -2.15 -3.52 -3.52
CA SER A 83 -1.07 -4.00 -2.64
C SER A 83 -1.18 -3.41 -1.24
N THR A 84 -0.46 -4.01 -0.29
CA THR A 84 -0.50 -3.64 1.12
C THR A 84 0.87 -3.14 1.57
N LEU A 85 0.87 -2.05 2.35
CA LEU A 85 2.04 -1.65 3.12
C LEU A 85 1.92 -2.21 4.53
N LEU A 86 3.03 -2.74 5.04
CA LEU A 86 3.17 -3.22 6.40
C LEU A 86 3.14 -2.05 7.38
N ASP A 87 2.31 -2.15 8.41
CA ASP A 87 2.18 -1.19 9.51
C ASP A 87 2.27 -1.84 10.90
N ASP A 88 2.01 -3.14 11.02
CA ASP A 88 1.99 -3.89 12.29
C ASP A 88 2.90 -5.14 12.34
N GLY A 89 3.91 -5.23 11.47
CA GLY A 89 4.84 -6.37 11.42
C GLY A 89 5.42 -6.75 12.79
N LEU A 90 5.02 -7.91 13.32
CA LEU A 90 5.32 -8.32 14.69
C LEU A 90 6.84 -8.43 14.91
N PRO A 91 7.41 -7.77 15.94
CA PRO A 91 8.81 -7.91 16.31
C PRO A 91 9.12 -9.32 16.80
N GLY A 92 10.27 -9.89 16.45
CA GLY A 92 10.74 -11.14 17.08
C GLY A 92 11.73 -11.97 16.27
N GLU A 93 11.62 -11.99 14.95
CA GLU A 93 12.61 -12.63 14.06
C GLU A 93 13.72 -11.64 13.67
N PRO A 94 14.94 -12.10 13.31
CA PRO A 94 16.09 -11.23 13.03
C PRO A 94 15.84 -10.16 11.95
N GLU A 95 14.99 -10.44 10.96
CA GLU A 95 14.60 -9.53 9.89
C GLU A 95 13.31 -8.73 10.19
N HIS A 96 12.63 -9.03 11.30
CA HIS A 96 11.41 -8.33 11.75
C HIS A 96 11.77 -7.08 12.55
N THR A 97 12.55 -6.20 11.91
CA THR A 97 12.89 -4.89 12.45
C THR A 97 12.07 -3.81 11.77
N TYR A 98 12.05 -2.63 12.37
CA TYR A 98 11.48 -1.46 11.71
C TYR A 98 12.12 -1.21 10.34
N ILE A 99 13.45 -1.38 10.21
CA ILE A 99 14.15 -1.19 8.94
C ILE A 99 13.76 -2.27 7.93
N GLY A 100 13.61 -3.52 8.36
CA GLY A 100 13.09 -4.61 7.52
C GLY A 100 11.70 -4.30 6.98
N MET A 101 10.78 -3.87 7.84
CA MET A 101 9.43 -3.45 7.44
C MET A 101 9.46 -2.30 6.44
N MET A 102 10.31 -1.28 6.66
CA MET A 102 10.43 -0.14 5.75
C MET A 102 11.04 -0.54 4.40
N VAL A 103 12.01 -1.46 4.38
CA VAL A 103 12.60 -2.01 3.14
C VAL A 103 11.54 -2.73 2.32
N GLU A 104 10.73 -3.58 2.94
CA GLU A 104 9.65 -4.29 2.22
C GLU A 104 8.58 -3.30 1.70
N ASN A 105 8.20 -2.30 2.50
CA ASN A 105 7.30 -1.23 2.02
C ASN A 105 7.86 -0.47 0.83
N MET A 106 9.17 -0.19 0.80
CA MET A 106 9.81 0.47 -0.32
C MET A 106 9.88 -0.41 -1.57
N LYS A 107 10.12 -1.72 -1.42
CA LYS A 107 10.05 -2.66 -2.55
C LYS A 107 8.65 -2.72 -3.14
N THR A 108 7.61 -2.73 -2.32
CA THR A 108 6.20 -2.67 -2.76
C THR A 108 5.92 -1.37 -3.52
N LEU A 109 6.29 -0.22 -2.94
CA LEU A 109 6.11 1.09 -3.56
C LEU A 109 6.87 1.25 -4.89
N ALA A 110 8.02 0.60 -5.03
CA ALA A 110 8.81 0.61 -6.27
C ALA A 110 8.24 -0.33 -7.34
N SER A 111 7.81 -1.53 -6.95
CA SER A 111 7.39 -2.57 -7.90
C SER A 111 6.09 -2.23 -8.64
N VAL A 112 5.12 -1.68 -7.91
CA VAL A 112 3.77 -1.41 -8.43
C VAL A 112 3.74 -0.38 -9.58
N PRO A 113 4.48 0.75 -9.55
CA PRO A 113 4.62 1.65 -10.70
C PRO A 113 5.62 1.13 -11.76
N GLY A 114 6.10 -0.12 -11.67
CA GLY A 114 7.05 -0.71 -12.62
C GLY A 114 8.50 -0.27 -12.41
N GLY A 115 8.85 0.20 -11.22
CA GLY A 115 10.22 0.50 -10.81
C GLY A 115 11.03 -0.75 -10.44
N ASP A 116 12.27 -0.53 -9.97
CA ASP A 116 13.21 -1.59 -9.62
C ASP A 116 13.32 -1.76 -8.08
N PRO A 117 12.74 -2.83 -7.50
CA PRO A 117 12.82 -3.07 -6.07
C PRO A 117 14.22 -3.52 -5.60
N SER A 118 15.09 -4.00 -6.50
CA SER A 118 16.42 -4.52 -6.13
C SER A 118 17.35 -3.45 -5.55
N LEU A 119 17.01 -2.17 -5.73
CA LEU A 119 17.68 -1.04 -5.09
C LEU A 119 17.69 -1.12 -3.56
N MET A 120 16.78 -1.92 -2.97
CA MET A 120 16.71 -2.12 -1.52
C MET A 120 17.50 -3.33 -1.02
N ASP A 121 18.03 -4.19 -1.91
CA ASP A 121 18.66 -5.47 -1.51
C ASP A 121 19.97 -5.29 -0.73
N GLY A 122 20.59 -4.11 -0.82
CA GLY A 122 21.82 -3.77 -0.09
C GLY A 122 21.59 -3.17 1.31
N VAL A 123 20.34 -3.03 1.75
CA VAL A 123 20.03 -2.41 3.05
C VAL A 123 20.16 -3.45 4.16
N GLU A 124 20.97 -3.16 5.17
CA GLU A 124 21.08 -3.99 6.37
C GLU A 124 19.83 -3.80 7.24
N VAL A 125 19.05 -4.88 7.38
CA VAL A 125 17.76 -4.86 8.10
C VAL A 125 17.84 -5.43 9.52
N GLY A 126 19.00 -5.95 9.95
CA GLY A 126 19.17 -6.51 11.28
C GLY A 126 19.13 -5.43 12.37
N ASN A 127 18.74 -5.82 13.58
CA ASN A 127 18.93 -4.94 14.74
C ASN A 127 20.42 -4.75 14.98
N VAL A 128 20.84 -3.51 15.26
CA VAL A 128 22.20 -3.24 15.72
C VAL A 128 22.35 -3.92 17.08
N PRO A 129 23.32 -4.83 17.27
CA PRO A 129 23.56 -5.41 18.59
C PRO A 129 23.88 -4.29 19.57
N ASP A 130 23.24 -4.30 20.74
CA ASP A 130 23.63 -3.40 21.83
C ASP A 130 25.11 -3.66 22.15
N SER A 131 25.95 -2.66 21.93
CA SER A 131 27.31 -2.66 22.45
C SER A 131 27.22 -2.30 23.94
N GLU A 132 27.04 -3.31 24.79
CA GLU A 132 27.32 -3.19 26.23
C GLU A 132 28.84 -3.08 26.49
#